data_AF-A0A2R4WPA7-F1
#
_entry.id   AF-A0A2R4WPA7-F1
#
_cell.length_a   1.000
_cell.length_b   1.000
_cell.length_c   1.000
_cell.angle_alpha   90.00
_cell.angle_beta   90.00
_cell.angle_gamma   90.00
#
_symmetry.space_group_name_H-M   'P 1'
#
loop_
_entity.id
_entity.type
_entity.pdbx_description
1 polymer ?
#
loop_
_entity_poly.entity_id
_entity_poly.type
_entity_poly.pdbx_seq_one_letter_code
_entity_poly.pdbx_strand_id
1 'polypeptide(L)'
;MTPDSENQLRIDLEEIALDEFFVVVRLRDRKIASLYLRGDRQYANECLEVVRRRIILTVTGEEPGDTREKVAEELTRLRDEIRPPRR
;
A
#
# COMPACT_ATOMS: atom_id res chain seq x y z
N MET A 1 -5.19 -15.90 -22.96
CA MET A 1 -5.45 -14.47 -22.67
C MET A 1 -5.38 -14.29 -21.17
N THR A 2 -4.29 -13.74 -20.66
CA THR A 2 -4.16 -13.36 -19.24
C THR A 2 -4.88 -12.03 -19.03
N PRO A 3 -5.73 -11.91 -18.00
CA PRO A 3 -6.49 -10.69 -17.77
C PRO A 3 -5.57 -9.55 -17.30
N ASP A 4 -5.93 -8.35 -17.75
CA ASP A 4 -5.70 -7.06 -17.09
C ASP A 4 -4.27 -6.52 -16.95
N SER A 5 -3.76 -6.02 -18.09
CA SER A 5 -2.68 -5.03 -18.13
C SER A 5 -3.17 -3.57 -17.96
N GLU A 6 -4.42 -3.33 -17.57
CA GLU A 6 -4.96 -1.96 -17.48
C GLU A 6 -4.82 -1.30 -16.10
N ASN A 7 -4.24 -1.98 -15.10
CA ASN A 7 -3.95 -1.34 -13.82
C ASN A 7 -2.74 -1.98 -13.12
N GLN A 8 -1.52 -1.71 -13.63
CA GLN A 8 -0.26 -2.25 -13.09
C GLN A 8 0.12 -1.65 -11.74
N LEU A 9 -0.77 -1.75 -10.76
CA LEU A 9 -0.52 -1.37 -9.39
C LEU A 9 0.15 -2.55 -8.67
N ARG A 10 1.38 -2.34 -8.20
CA ARG A 10 2.18 -3.29 -7.43
C ARG A 10 2.32 -2.79 -6.01
N ILE A 11 2.19 -3.68 -5.05
CA ILE A 11 2.31 -3.38 -3.63
C ILE A 11 3.31 -4.38 -3.07
N ASP A 12 4.48 -3.88 -2.72
CA ASP A 12 5.65 -4.66 -2.30
C ASP A 12 6.04 -4.30 -0.86
N LEU A 13 6.69 -5.22 -0.17
CA LEU A 13 7.29 -4.98 1.14
C LEU A 13 8.81 -4.93 0.97
N GLU A 14 9.42 -3.82 1.37
CA GLU A 14 10.86 -3.60 1.34
C GLU A 14 11.38 -3.53 2.78
N GLU A 15 12.25 -4.47 3.16
CA GLU A 15 12.96 -4.43 4.44
C GLU A 15 14.13 -3.44 4.35
N ILE A 16 14.20 -2.49 5.27
CA ILE A 16 15.24 -1.46 5.29
C ILE A 16 16.25 -1.64 6.42
N ALA A 17 15.82 -2.24 7.52
CA ALA A 17 16.63 -2.61 8.66
C ALA A 17 15.93 -3.74 9.44
N LEU A 18 16.58 -4.24 10.48
CA LEU A 18 15.98 -5.24 11.36
C LEU A 18 14.70 -4.65 12.00
N ASP A 19 13.58 -5.33 11.78
CA ASP A 19 12.24 -4.92 12.25
C ASP A 19 11.73 -3.58 11.69
N GLU A 20 12.29 -3.11 10.56
CA GLU A 20 11.87 -1.89 9.88
C GLU A 20 11.59 -2.17 8.41
N PHE A 21 10.39 -1.81 7.96
CA PHE A 21 9.89 -2.13 6.62
C PHE A 21 9.20 -0.93 5.98
N PHE A 22 9.18 -0.91 4.64
CA PHE A 22 8.28 -0.09 3.87
C PHE A 22 7.31 -0.95 3.09
N VAL A 23 6.01 -0.67 3.20
CA VAL A 23 5.05 -1.10 2.17
C VAL A 23 5.09 -0.05 1.06
N VAL A 24 5.50 -0.44 -0.13
CA VAL A 24 5.68 0.44 -1.28
C VAL A 24 4.64 0.15 -2.32
N VAL A 25 3.93 1.21 -2.75
CA VAL A 25 2.94 1.13 -3.81
C VAL A 25 3.51 1.76 -5.07
N ARG A 26 3.53 0.97 -6.15
CA ARG A 26 4.05 1.33 -7.45
C ARG A 26 2.93 1.26 -8.48
N LEU A 27 2.83 2.25 -9.34
CA LEU A 27 1.91 2.24 -10.49
C LEU A 27 2.74 2.32 -11.76
N ARG A 28 2.58 1.33 -12.65
CA ARG A 28 3.41 1.20 -13.87
C ARG A 28 4.91 1.28 -13.53
N ASP A 29 5.29 0.53 -12.49
CA ASP A 29 6.65 0.44 -11.94
C ASP A 29 7.20 1.72 -11.27
N ARG A 30 6.47 2.84 -11.31
CA ARG A 30 6.84 4.06 -10.56
C ARG A 30 6.32 4.01 -9.15
N LYS A 31 7.19 4.17 -8.16
CA LYS A 31 6.81 4.40 -6.76
C LYS A 31 5.93 5.66 -6.68
N ILE A 32 4.68 5.47 -6.28
CA ILE A 32 3.73 6.57 -6.08
C ILE A 32 3.55 6.90 -4.60
N ALA A 33 3.73 5.91 -3.72
CA ALA A 33 3.62 6.10 -2.28
C ALA A 33 4.34 4.99 -1.50
N SER A 34 4.59 5.23 -0.22
CA SER A 34 5.10 4.23 0.70
C SER A 34 4.65 4.48 2.13
N LEU A 35 4.46 3.40 2.88
CA LEU A 35 4.12 3.39 4.29
C LEU A 35 5.27 2.76 5.08
N TYR A 36 5.80 3.51 6.05
CA TYR A 36 6.79 2.99 7.00
C TYR A 36 6.11 2.14 8.07
N LEU A 37 6.70 0.98 8.37
CA LEU A 37 6.27 0.05 9.41
C LEU A 37 7.47 -0.30 10.28
N ARG A 38 7.21 -0.46 11.59
CA ARG A 38 8.17 -0.99 12.55
C ARG A 38 7.53 -2.12 13.34
N GLY A 39 8.22 -3.25 13.43
CA GLY A 39 7.76 -4.46 14.09
C GLY A 39 8.27 -5.70 13.36
N ASP A 40 7.95 -6.89 13.86
CA ASP A 40 8.43 -8.13 13.29
C ASP A 40 7.92 -8.37 11.86
N ARG A 41 8.63 -9.24 11.13
CA ARG A 41 8.26 -9.63 9.77
C ARG A 41 6.82 -10.14 9.64
N GLN A 42 6.28 -10.80 10.67
CA GLN A 42 4.89 -11.24 10.68
C GLN A 42 3.93 -10.04 10.61
N TYR A 43 4.10 -9.07 11.52
CA TYR A 43 3.33 -7.83 11.54
C TYR A 43 3.42 -7.07 10.21
N ALA A 44 4.61 -7.01 9.62
CA ALA A 44 4.84 -6.36 8.34
C ALA A 44 4.08 -7.05 7.18
N ASN A 45 4.01 -8.39 7.18
CA ASN A 45 3.23 -9.15 6.19
C ASN A 45 1.72 -8.96 6.37
N GLU A 46 1.23 -8.96 7.61
CA GLU A 46 -0.19 -8.69 7.88
C GLU A 46 -0.58 -7.29 7.41
N CYS A 47 0.24 -6.28 7.70
CA CYS A 47 0.04 -4.94 7.18
C CYS A 47 0.07 -4.90 5.64
N LEU A 48 0.99 -5.62 4.99
CA LEU A 48 1.05 -5.71 3.53
C LEU A 48 -0.27 -6.24 2.94
N GLU A 49 -0.85 -7.29 3.54
CA GLU A 49 -2.12 -7.85 3.08
C GLU A 49 -3.29 -6.89 3.27
N VAL A 50 -3.35 -6.17 4.39
CA VAL A 50 -4.36 -5.13 4.64
C VAL A 50 -4.26 -4.00 3.62
N VAL A 51 -3.04 -3.49 3.39
CA VAL A 51 -2.80 -2.45 2.39
C VAL A 51 -3.18 -2.94 0.99
N ARG A 52 -2.80 -4.17 0.62
CA ARG A 52 -3.18 -4.77 -0.66
C ARG A 52 -4.68 -4.80 -0.86
N ARG A 53 -5.42 -5.34 0.10
CA ARG A 53 -6.89 -5.43 -0.02
C ARG A 53 -7.52 -4.06 -0.14
N ARG A 54 -7.16 -3.11 0.72
CA ARG A 54 -7.75 -1.76 0.68
C ARG A 54 -7.44 -1.03 -0.62
N ILE A 55 -6.17 -1.00 -1.02
CA ILE A 55 -5.79 -0.29 -2.25
C ILE A 55 -6.43 -0.92 -3.48
N ILE A 56 -6.50 -2.25 -3.57
CA ILE A 56 -7.22 -2.92 -4.67
C ILE A 56 -8.69 -2.50 -4.65
N LEU A 57 -9.37 -2.58 -3.51
CA LEU A 57 -10.78 -2.20 -3.38
C LEU A 57 -11.05 -0.75 -3.79
N THR A 58 -10.23 0.20 -3.33
CA THR A 58 -10.35 1.62 -3.68
C THR A 58 -10.15 1.87 -5.17
N VAL A 59 -9.22 1.14 -5.79
CA VAL A 59 -8.89 1.30 -7.21
C VAL A 59 -9.91 0.61 -8.12
N THR A 60 -10.48 -0.52 -7.68
CA THR A 60 -11.54 -1.24 -8.43
C THR A 60 -12.95 -0.69 -8.20
N GLY A 61 -13.17 0.05 -7.12
CA GLY A 61 -14.50 0.39 -6.60
C GLY A 61 -15.17 1.61 -7.23
N GLU A 62 -14.45 2.57 -7.81
CA GLU A 62 -15.05 3.86 -8.22
C GLU A 62 -14.41 4.48 -9.46
N GLU A 63 -15.32 5.06 -10.27
CA GLU A 63 -15.23 6.00 -11.41
C GLU A 63 -13.84 6.42 -11.96
N PRO A 64 -13.74 6.69 -13.28
CA PRO A 64 -12.49 7.15 -13.91
C PRO A 64 -12.02 8.48 -13.32
N GLY A 65 -11.17 8.38 -12.29
CA GLY A 65 -10.47 9.47 -11.61
C GLY A 65 -9.01 9.12 -11.41
N ASP A 66 -8.21 10.06 -10.92
CA ASP A 66 -6.76 9.91 -10.83
C ASP A 66 -6.39 8.83 -9.78
N THR A 67 -6.12 7.61 -10.25
CA THR A 67 -5.78 6.44 -9.42
C THR A 67 -4.66 6.74 -8.43
N ARG A 68 -3.72 7.60 -8.82
CA ARG A 68 -2.59 8.00 -7.98
C ARG A 68 -3.05 8.78 -6.74
N GLU A 69 -3.99 9.70 -6.90
CA GLU A 69 -4.51 10.52 -5.80
C GLU A 69 -5.30 9.65 -4.81
N LYS A 70 -6.17 8.77 -5.31
CA LYS A 70 -6.92 7.81 -4.48
C LYS A 70 -5.99 6.90 -3.66
N VAL A 71 -4.93 6.36 -4.29
CA VAL A 71 -3.93 5.53 -3.60
C VAL A 71 -3.18 6.31 -2.53
N ALA A 72 -2.81 7.57 -2.80
CA ALA A 72 -2.11 8.43 -1.85
C ALA A 72 -3.00 8.79 -0.65
N GLU A 73 -4.28 9.06 -0.87
CA GLU A 73 -5.27 9.34 0.18
C GLU A 73 -5.45 8.11 1.08
N GLU A 74 -5.67 6.93 0.51
CA GLU A 74 -5.87 5.70 1.28
C GLU A 74 -4.65 5.29 2.09
N LEU A 75 -3.44 5.42 1.53
CA LEU A 75 -2.21 5.19 2.30
C LEU A 75 -2.03 6.20 3.42
N THR A 76 -2.50 7.43 3.24
CA THR A 76 -2.48 8.45 4.29
C THR A 76 -3.43 8.09 5.42
N ARG A 77 -4.64 7.60 5.11
CA ARG A 77 -5.60 7.07 6.10
C ARG A 77 -5.03 5.85 6.82
N LEU A 78 -4.50 4.88 6.06
CA LEU A 78 -3.86 3.69 6.61
C LEU A 78 -2.69 4.02 7.53
N ARG A 79 -1.87 5.02 7.19
CA ARG A 79 -0.79 5.48 8.06
C ARG A 79 -1.31 6.02 9.39
N ASP A 80 -2.46 6.69 9.38
CA ASP A 80 -3.06 7.24 10.60
C ASP A 80 -3.67 6.14 11.46
N GLU A 81 -4.32 5.16 10.85
CA GLU A 81 -4.91 3.98 11.53
C GLU A 81 -3.86 3.00 12.06
N ILE A 82 -2.77 2.80 11.32
CA ILE A 82 -1.67 1.87 11.68
C ILE A 82 -0.69 2.52 12.66
N ARG A 83 -0.70 3.86 12.77
CA ARG A 83 0.06 4.51 13.85
C ARG A 83 -0.49 4.01 15.18
N PRO A 84 0.36 3.46 16.07
CA PRO A 84 -0.10 3.15 17.41
C PRO A 84 -0.64 4.44 18.03
N PRO A 85 -1.71 4.37 18.85
CA PRO A 85 -2.26 5.54 19.51
C PRO A 85 -1.09 6.26 20.18
N ARG A 86 -0.88 7.52 19.81
CA ARG A 86 0.02 8.38 20.56
C ARG A 86 -0.54 8.39 21.97
N ARG A 87 0.22 7.81 22.89
CA ARG A 87 -0.02 7.90 24.34
C ARG A 87 -0.33 9.32 24.74
#